data_AF-A0A3C1Y1G4-F1
#
_entry.id   AF-A0A3C1Y1G4-F1
#
_cell.length_a   1.000
_cell.length_b   1.000
_cell.length_c   1.000
_cell.angle_alpha   90.00
_cell.angle_beta   90.00
_cell.angle_gamma   90.00
#
_symmetry.space_group_name_H-M   'P 1'
#
loop_
_entity.id
_entity.type
_entity.pdbx_description
1 polymer ?
#
loop_
_entity_poly.entity_id
_entity_poly.type
_entity_poly.pdbx_seq_one_letter_code
_entity_poly.pdbx_strand_id
1 'polypeptide(L)'
;MKALVRKLGNIHPDHQRIFKGAFRVAVFLLLGKAAGAIKEMAVAYRYGVSDAVDAYQFTMTMGTWLPVTIVGVLSVVLIPVLVRLARTGGAEKELFIRELQGWVAAAGVALALLTWFAWPYVVERLGQGLSAQVRAMTGDLLVAFAPVSALLLIAGISAARLRAQERHVNTLLDS
;
A
#
# COMPACT_ATOMS: atom_id res chain seq x y z
N MET A 1 -0.23 -12.64 41.96
CA MET A 1 0.88 -12.12 41.12
C MET A 1 1.98 -13.17 40.86
N LYS A 2 2.61 -13.78 41.87
CA LYS A 2 3.68 -14.79 41.69
C LYS A 2 3.26 -16.05 40.89
N ALA A 3 2.01 -16.50 41.01
CA ALA A 3 1.49 -17.65 40.26
C ALA A 3 1.32 -17.38 38.75
N LEU A 4 0.96 -16.15 38.38
CA LEU A 4 0.87 -15.71 36.98
C LEU A 4 2.25 -15.64 36.33
N VAL A 5 3.24 -15.10 37.04
CA VAL A 5 4.64 -15.04 36.59
C VAL A 5 5.22 -16.45 36.38
N ARG A 6 4.92 -17.40 37.27
CA ARG A 6 5.36 -18.81 37.13
C ARG A 6 4.68 -19.54 35.96
N LYS A 7 3.40 -19.26 35.69
CA LYS A 7 2.70 -19.79 34.50
C LYS A 7 3.23 -19.19 33.19
N LEU A 8 3.59 -17.90 33.19
CA LEU A 8 4.23 -17.22 32.05
C LEU A 8 5.64 -17.77 31.75
N GLY A 9 6.36 -18.21 32.78
CA GLY A 9 7.68 -18.87 32.64
C GLY A 9 7.64 -20.28 32.05
N ASN A 10 6.49 -20.96 32.10
CA ASN A 10 6.29 -22.30 31.51
C ASN A 10 5.75 -22.26 30.07
N ILE A 11 5.69 -21.07 29.46
CA ILE A 11 5.26 -20.92 28.06
C ILE A 11 6.42 -21.35 27.16
N HIS A 12 6.15 -22.29 26.25
CA HIS A 12 7.13 -22.78 25.28
C HIS A 12 7.79 -21.58 24.54
N PRO A 13 9.12 -21.59 24.32
CA PRO A 13 9.86 -20.48 23.71
C PRO A 13 9.25 -19.98 22.39
N ASP A 14 8.68 -20.88 21.60
CA ASP A 14 8.02 -20.55 20.34
C ASP A 14 6.81 -19.63 20.49
N HIS A 15 5.97 -19.85 21.51
CA HIS A 15 4.82 -18.98 21.76
C HIS A 15 5.26 -17.57 22.17
N GLN A 16 6.36 -17.46 22.93
CA GLN A 16 6.94 -16.16 23.27
C GLN A 16 7.49 -15.44 22.03
N ARG A 17 8.15 -16.17 21.12
CA ARG A 17 8.67 -15.61 19.86
C ARG A 17 7.54 -15.14 18.94
N ILE A 18 6.50 -15.97 18.77
CA ILE A 18 5.30 -15.62 17.99
C ILE A 18 4.60 -14.40 18.60
N PHE A 19 4.40 -14.37 19.92
CA PHE A 19 3.76 -13.26 20.60
C PHE A 19 4.53 -11.94 20.41
N LYS A 20 5.85 -11.96 20.60
CA LYS A 20 6.70 -10.77 20.40
C LYS A 20 6.60 -10.25 18.96
N GLY A 21 6.64 -11.15 17.97
CA GLY A 21 6.47 -10.77 16.55
C GLY A 21 5.10 -10.16 16.27
N ALA A 22 4.03 -10.85 16.68
CA ALA A 22 2.66 -10.39 16.50
C ALA A 22 2.39 -9.05 17.20
N PHE A 23 2.88 -8.88 18.43
CA PHE A 23 2.74 -7.65 19.20
C PHE A 23 3.39 -6.46 18.49
N ARG A 24 4.61 -6.63 17.96
CA ARG A 24 5.29 -5.58 17.20
C ARG A 24 4.50 -5.18 15.95
N VAL A 25 4.04 -6.16 15.17
CA VAL A 25 3.21 -5.90 13.99
C VAL A 25 1.94 -5.13 14.38
N ALA A 26 1.28 -5.53 15.47
CA ALA A 26 0.09 -4.85 15.97
C ALA A 26 0.37 -3.39 16.37
N VAL A 27 1.48 -3.11 17.07
CA VAL A 27 1.85 -1.74 17.45
C VAL A 27 2.05 -0.86 16.22
N PHE A 28 2.80 -1.31 15.21
CA PHE A 28 3.02 -0.53 13.99
C PHE A 28 1.73 -0.33 13.18
N LEU A 29 0.87 -1.34 13.14
CA LEU A 29 -0.45 -1.22 12.52
C LEU A 29 -1.30 -0.14 13.22
N LEU A 30 -1.32 -0.15 14.55
CA LEU A 30 -2.06 0.85 15.34
C LEU A 30 -1.50 2.26 15.13
N LEU A 31 -0.18 2.43 15.16
CA LEU A 31 0.45 3.73 14.89
C LEU A 31 0.14 4.23 13.48
N GLY A 32 0.20 3.36 12.46
CA GLY A 32 -0.16 3.72 11.09
C GLY A 32 -1.63 4.13 10.95
N LYS A 33 -2.55 3.42 11.63
CA LYS A 33 -3.97 3.78 11.66
C LYS A 33 -4.22 5.09 12.40
N ALA A 34 -3.54 5.33 13.52
CA ALA A 34 -3.63 6.57 14.28
C ALA A 34 -3.13 7.77 13.46
N ALA A 35 -1.99 7.64 12.77
CA ALA A 35 -1.50 8.68 11.86
C ALA A 35 -2.51 8.99 10.73
N GLY A 36 -3.12 7.95 10.15
CA GLY A 36 -4.20 8.11 9.18
C GLY A 36 -5.42 8.85 9.75
N ALA A 37 -5.86 8.48 10.96
CA ALA A 37 -6.98 9.15 11.62
C ALA A 37 -6.68 10.61 11.93
N ILE A 38 -5.49 10.91 12.45
CA ILE A 38 -5.04 12.29 12.71
C ILE A 38 -5.02 13.11 11.42
N LYS A 39 -4.55 12.53 10.30
CA LYS A 39 -4.60 13.18 8.98
C LYS A 39 -6.03 13.55 8.60
N GLU A 40 -6.99 12.63 8.72
CA GLU A 40 -8.40 12.91 8.40
C GLU A 40 -8.99 13.97 9.35
N MET A 41 -8.67 13.93 10.64
CA MET A 41 -9.10 14.95 11.61
C MET A 41 -8.55 16.34 11.28
N ALA A 42 -7.28 16.42 10.89
CA ALA A 42 -6.65 17.69 10.50
C ALA A 42 -7.27 18.26 9.22
N VAL A 43 -7.57 17.41 8.23
CA VAL A 43 -8.27 17.81 7.01
C VAL A 43 -9.67 18.32 7.34
N ALA A 44 -10.44 17.60 8.16
CA ALA A 44 -11.77 18.02 8.58
C ALA A 44 -11.75 19.33 9.38
N TYR A 45 -10.78 19.51 10.28
CA TYR A 45 -10.60 20.77 11.03
C TYR A 45 -10.30 21.96 10.11
N ARG A 46 -9.47 21.76 9.07
CA ARG A 46 -9.03 22.85 8.18
C ARG A 46 -9.99 23.16 7.04
N TYR A 47 -10.67 22.14 6.50
CA TYR A 47 -11.46 22.23 5.28
C TYR A 47 -12.94 21.87 5.46
N GLY A 48 -13.32 21.30 6.61
CA GLY A 48 -14.70 20.91 6.91
C GLY A 48 -15.27 19.94 5.87
N VAL A 49 -16.60 20.02 5.68
CA VAL A 49 -17.30 19.44 4.52
C VAL A 49 -17.25 20.50 3.42
N SER A 50 -16.47 20.27 2.37
CA SER A 50 -16.30 21.23 1.28
C SER A 50 -16.01 20.54 -0.06
N ASP A 51 -16.31 21.24 -1.15
CA ASP A 51 -16.05 20.80 -2.52
C ASP A 51 -14.60 20.35 -2.75
N ALA A 52 -13.63 20.98 -2.08
CA ALA A 52 -12.23 20.60 -2.18
C ALA A 52 -11.93 19.23 -1.55
N VAL A 53 -12.56 18.91 -0.41
CA VAL A 53 -12.43 17.61 0.24
C VAL A 53 -13.12 16.53 -0.59
N ASP A 54 -14.30 16.82 -1.13
CA ASP A 54 -15.05 15.89 -1.99
C ASP A 54 -14.28 15.58 -3.28
N ALA A 55 -13.72 16.60 -3.94
CA ALA A 55 -12.88 16.44 -5.12
C ALA A 55 -11.63 15.60 -4.80
N TYR A 56 -10.95 15.88 -3.69
CA TYR A 56 -9.78 15.12 -3.27
C TYR A 56 -10.11 13.65 -2.99
N GLN A 57 -11.15 13.37 -2.20
CA GLN A 57 -11.53 12.01 -1.85
C GLN A 57 -12.01 11.22 -3.07
N PHE A 58 -12.78 11.85 -3.96
CA PHE A 58 -13.20 11.21 -5.20
C PHE A 58 -12.00 10.90 -6.09
N THR A 59 -11.13 11.88 -6.36
CA THR A 59 -9.94 11.69 -7.21
C THR A 59 -8.98 10.66 -6.62
N MET A 60 -8.73 10.71 -5.31
CA MET A 60 -7.88 9.74 -4.63
C MET A 60 -8.47 8.34 -4.73
N THR A 61 -9.75 8.16 -4.41
CA THR A 61 -10.39 6.84 -4.45
C THR A 61 -10.36 6.25 -5.86
N MET A 62 -10.81 7.02 -6.85
CA MET A 62 -10.87 6.57 -8.25
C MET A 62 -9.49 6.39 -8.88
N GLY A 63 -8.50 7.19 -8.48
CA GLY A 63 -7.13 7.08 -8.98
C GLY A 63 -6.32 5.94 -8.35
N THR A 64 -6.67 5.47 -7.15
CA THR A 64 -5.85 4.52 -6.38
C THR A 64 -6.41 3.12 -6.24
N TRP A 65 -7.73 2.90 -6.41
CA TRP A 65 -8.32 1.57 -6.19
C TRP A 65 -7.69 0.48 -7.08
N LEU A 66 -7.47 0.78 -8.36
CA LEU A 66 -6.93 -0.17 -9.34
C LEU A 66 -5.46 -0.54 -9.05
N PRO A 67 -4.51 0.40 -8.89
CA PRO A 67 -3.14 0.05 -8.54
C PRO A 67 -3.06 -0.73 -7.22
N VAL A 68 -3.82 -0.32 -6.20
CA VAL A 68 -3.84 -1.02 -4.90
C VAL A 68 -4.34 -2.46 -5.05
N THR A 69 -5.38 -2.67 -5.86
CA THR A 69 -5.92 -4.01 -6.14
C THR A 69 -4.89 -4.88 -6.86
N ILE A 70 -4.24 -4.34 -7.90
CA ILE A 70 -3.20 -5.06 -8.66
C ILE A 70 -2.05 -5.46 -7.73
N VAL A 71 -1.54 -4.54 -6.90
CA VAL A 71 -0.50 -4.84 -5.91
C VAL A 71 -0.93 -5.94 -4.95
N GLY A 72 -2.18 -5.89 -4.47
CA GLY A 72 -2.75 -6.89 -3.57
C GLY A 72 -2.75 -8.28 -4.19
N VAL A 73 -3.32 -8.42 -5.39
CA VAL A 73 -3.42 -9.70 -6.12
C VAL A 73 -2.03 -10.23 -6.49
N LEU A 74 -1.16 -9.38 -7.05
CA LEU A 74 0.20 -9.78 -7.42
C LEU A 74 1.01 -10.20 -6.19
N SER A 75 0.83 -9.56 -5.04
CA SER A 75 1.54 -9.92 -3.81
C SER A 75 1.28 -11.36 -3.36
N VAL A 76 0.08 -11.91 -3.58
CA VAL A 76 -0.29 -13.28 -3.17
C VAL A 76 0.59 -14.31 -3.87
N VAL A 77 0.91 -14.09 -5.14
CA VAL A 77 1.72 -15.02 -5.96
C VAL A 77 3.21 -14.65 -5.91
N LEU A 78 3.51 -13.36 -5.98
CA LEU A 78 4.86 -12.87 -6.12
C LEU A 78 5.71 -13.11 -4.86
N ILE A 79 5.13 -12.98 -3.66
CA ILE A 79 5.88 -13.19 -2.42
C ILE A 79 6.39 -14.65 -2.33
N PRO A 80 5.56 -15.70 -2.45
CA PRO A 80 6.04 -17.09 -2.45
C PRO A 80 7.09 -17.38 -3.53
N VAL A 81 6.90 -16.84 -4.75
CA VAL A 81 7.85 -17.01 -5.86
C VAL A 81 9.21 -16.41 -5.50
N LEU A 82 9.21 -15.18 -4.98
CA LEU A 82 10.44 -14.49 -4.57
C LEU A 82 11.13 -15.16 -3.39
N VAL A 83 10.39 -15.71 -2.42
CA VAL A 83 10.95 -16.50 -1.31
C VAL A 83 11.66 -17.75 -1.83
N ARG A 84 11.05 -18.47 -2.80
CA ARG A 84 11.65 -19.65 -3.42
C ARG A 84 12.92 -19.27 -4.19
N LEU A 85 12.85 -18.22 -5.01
CA LEU A 85 13.95 -17.74 -5.83
C LEU A 85 15.13 -17.20 -5.00
N ALA A 86 14.84 -16.66 -3.81
CA ALA A 86 15.87 -16.22 -2.88
C ALA A 86 16.74 -17.38 -2.36
N ARG A 87 16.20 -18.61 -2.29
CA ARG A 87 16.93 -19.82 -1.84
C ARG A 87 17.81 -20.41 -2.94
N THR A 88 17.40 -20.34 -4.20
CA THR A 88 18.16 -20.87 -5.34
C THR A 88 19.32 -19.94 -5.74
N GLY A 89 19.10 -18.62 -5.67
CA GLY A 89 20.12 -17.63 -6.02
C GLY A 89 20.54 -17.64 -7.49
N GLY A 90 21.67 -17.00 -7.81
CA GLY A 90 22.29 -17.05 -9.13
C GLY A 90 21.70 -16.11 -10.18
N ALA A 91 22.15 -16.30 -11.43
CA ALA A 91 21.81 -15.45 -12.58
C ALA A 91 20.30 -15.42 -12.89
N GLU A 92 19.60 -16.53 -12.70
CA GLU A 92 18.14 -16.63 -12.90
C GLU A 92 17.38 -15.68 -11.98
N LYS A 93 17.81 -15.54 -10.72
CA LYS A 93 17.23 -14.58 -9.78
C LYS A 93 17.42 -13.14 -10.27
N GLU A 94 18.62 -12.79 -10.71
CA GLU A 94 18.91 -11.44 -11.18
C GLU A 94 18.11 -11.09 -12.44
N LEU A 95 18.03 -12.02 -13.40
CA LEU A 95 17.25 -11.85 -14.61
C LEU A 95 15.77 -11.64 -14.30
N PHE A 96 15.17 -12.51 -13.48
CA PHE A 96 13.76 -12.39 -13.08
C PHE A 96 13.47 -11.05 -12.41
N ILE A 97 14.35 -10.57 -11.53
CA ILE A 97 14.15 -9.28 -10.85
C ILE A 97 14.23 -8.12 -11.84
N ARG A 98 15.17 -8.16 -12.80
CA ARG A 98 15.29 -7.12 -13.84
C ARG A 98 14.05 -7.10 -14.74
N GLU A 99 13.59 -8.26 -15.20
CA GLU A 99 12.38 -8.40 -16.00
C GLU A 99 11.14 -7.92 -15.23
N LEU A 100 10.99 -8.34 -13.98
CA LEU A 100 9.91 -7.90 -13.10
C LEU A 100 9.90 -6.37 -12.95
N GLN A 101 11.05 -5.74 -12.72
CA GLN A 101 11.13 -4.29 -12.60
C GLN A 101 10.77 -3.58 -13.92
N GLY A 102 11.24 -4.10 -15.06
CA GLY A 102 10.88 -3.59 -16.38
C GLY A 102 9.38 -3.66 -16.64
N TRP A 103 8.77 -4.82 -16.38
CA TRP A 103 7.32 -5.03 -16.52
C TRP A 103 6.51 -4.16 -15.59
N VAL A 104 6.92 -4.02 -14.33
CA VAL A 104 6.23 -3.15 -13.36
C VAL A 104 6.34 -1.68 -13.75
N ALA A 105 7.48 -1.23 -14.26
CA ALA A 105 7.64 0.13 -14.76
C ALA A 105 6.76 0.39 -15.98
N ALA A 106 6.76 -0.52 -16.97
CA ALA A 106 5.91 -0.43 -18.16
C ALA A 106 4.42 -0.45 -17.80
N ALA A 107 4.00 -1.36 -16.91
CA ALA A 107 2.63 -1.43 -16.40
C ALA A 107 2.25 -0.17 -15.60
N GLY A 108 3.19 0.40 -14.84
CA GLY A 108 2.99 1.66 -14.14
C GLY A 108 2.72 2.82 -15.10
N VAL A 109 3.53 2.97 -16.15
CA VAL A 109 3.31 3.99 -17.20
C VAL A 109 1.97 3.75 -17.90
N ALA A 110 1.67 2.52 -18.28
CA ALA A 110 0.39 2.17 -18.90
C ALA A 110 -0.80 2.52 -17.99
N LEU A 111 -0.67 2.27 -16.67
CA LEU A 111 -1.69 2.59 -15.69
C LEU A 111 -1.86 4.10 -15.51
N ALA A 112 -0.78 4.88 -15.48
CA ALA A 112 -0.87 6.34 -15.42
C ALA A 112 -1.57 6.93 -16.65
N LEU A 113 -1.22 6.45 -17.84
CA LEU A 113 -1.88 6.84 -19.09
C LEU A 113 -3.36 6.41 -19.09
N LEU A 114 -3.66 5.20 -18.64
CA LEU A 114 -5.03 4.73 -18.50
C LEU A 114 -5.82 5.61 -17.54
N THR A 115 -5.27 5.95 -16.37
CA THR A 115 -5.90 6.86 -15.40
C THR A 115 -6.18 8.22 -16.03
N TRP A 116 -5.22 8.76 -16.80
CA TRP A 116 -5.37 10.05 -17.49
C TRP A 116 -6.47 10.03 -18.56
N PHE A 117 -6.42 9.08 -19.50
CA PHE A 117 -7.36 9.00 -20.62
C PHE A 117 -8.75 8.50 -20.21
N ALA A 118 -8.85 7.66 -19.18
CA ALA A 118 -10.13 7.18 -18.68
C ALA A 118 -10.86 8.23 -17.80
N TRP A 119 -10.15 9.25 -17.31
CA TRP A 119 -10.71 10.24 -16.39
C TRP A 119 -12.02 10.91 -16.85
N PRO A 120 -12.16 11.43 -18.09
CA PRO A 120 -13.41 12.05 -18.52
C PRO A 120 -14.60 11.08 -18.40
N TYR A 121 -14.41 9.81 -18.76
CA TYR A 121 -15.44 8.79 -18.65
C TYR A 121 -15.79 8.46 -17.18
N VAL A 122 -14.78 8.43 -16.31
CA VAL A 122 -14.97 8.24 -14.86
C VAL A 122 -15.80 9.38 -14.28
N VAL A 123 -15.48 10.64 -14.61
CA VAL A 123 -16.22 11.81 -14.11
C VAL A 123 -17.64 11.85 -14.68
N GLU A 124 -17.83 11.51 -15.96
CA GLU A 124 -19.15 11.51 -16.60
C GLU A 124 -20.09 10.43 -16.04
N ARG A 125 -19.56 9.22 -15.78
CA ARG A 125 -20.38 8.07 -15.35
C ARG A 125 -20.48 7.92 -13.84
N LEU A 126 -19.38 8.13 -13.13
CA LEU A 126 -19.30 7.90 -11.67
C LEU A 126 -19.37 9.21 -10.88
N GLY A 127 -19.12 10.35 -11.53
CA GLY A 127 -19.19 11.69 -10.93
C GLY A 127 -20.57 12.38 -11.07
N GLN A 128 -21.63 11.66 -11.44
CA GLN A 128 -22.94 12.26 -11.76
C GLN A 128 -23.55 13.05 -10.59
N GLY A 129 -23.31 12.63 -9.35
CA GLY A 129 -23.78 13.34 -8.15
C GLY A 129 -22.91 14.52 -7.72
N LEU A 130 -21.76 14.75 -8.37
CA LEU A 130 -20.82 15.81 -8.00
C LEU A 130 -21.24 17.16 -8.59
N SER A 131 -21.04 18.23 -7.82
CA SER A 131 -21.22 19.61 -8.30
C SER A 131 -20.28 19.91 -9.47
N ALA A 132 -20.62 20.90 -10.30
CA ALA A 132 -19.77 21.30 -11.42
C ALA A 132 -18.38 21.77 -10.94
N GLN A 133 -18.33 22.43 -9.78
CA GLN A 133 -17.09 22.89 -9.16
C GLN A 133 -16.21 21.71 -8.71
N VAL A 134 -16.81 20.70 -8.05
CA VAL A 134 -16.08 19.47 -7.66
C VAL A 134 -15.51 18.77 -8.89
N ARG A 135 -16.31 18.61 -9.96
CA ARG A 135 -15.83 17.96 -11.20
C ARG A 135 -14.63 18.70 -11.81
N ALA A 136 -14.66 20.03 -11.84
CA ALA A 136 -13.52 20.81 -12.34
C ALA A 136 -12.26 20.56 -11.50
N MET A 137 -12.36 20.65 -10.17
CA MET A 137 -11.25 20.40 -9.25
C MET A 137 -10.64 19.00 -9.41
N THR A 138 -11.47 18.00 -9.72
CA THR A 138 -10.96 16.63 -9.92
C THR A 138 -10.01 16.53 -11.11
N GLY A 139 -10.22 17.32 -12.16
CA GLY A 139 -9.33 17.40 -13.32
C GLY A 139 -7.98 18.01 -12.97
N ASP A 140 -7.95 19.06 -12.14
CA ASP A 140 -6.70 19.66 -11.67
C ASP A 140 -5.90 18.67 -10.81
N LEU A 141 -6.59 17.95 -9.93
CA LEU A 141 -5.98 16.94 -9.07
C LEU A 141 -5.46 15.72 -9.84
N LEU A 142 -6.05 15.40 -11.00
CA LEU A 142 -5.63 14.26 -11.82
C LEU A 142 -4.17 14.35 -12.23
N VAL A 143 -3.65 15.55 -12.48
CA VAL A 143 -2.24 15.79 -12.83
C VAL A 143 -1.29 15.21 -11.79
N ALA A 144 -1.67 15.29 -10.50
CA ALA A 144 -0.90 14.69 -9.42
C ALA A 144 -1.20 13.18 -9.27
N PHE A 145 -2.46 12.76 -9.42
CA PHE A 145 -2.85 11.37 -9.15
C PHE A 145 -2.50 10.37 -10.27
N ALA A 146 -2.44 10.80 -11.52
CA ALA A 146 -2.04 9.96 -12.65
C ALA A 146 -0.62 9.36 -12.46
N PRO A 147 0.44 10.15 -12.17
CA PRO A 147 1.75 9.56 -11.87
C PRO A 147 1.78 8.79 -10.55
N VAL A 148 0.96 9.17 -9.55
CA VAL A 148 0.86 8.44 -8.28
C VAL A 148 0.36 7.01 -8.48
N SER A 149 -0.54 6.75 -9.45
CA SER A 149 -1.00 5.39 -9.74
C SER A 149 0.14 4.46 -10.18
N ALA A 150 1.07 4.97 -11.01
CA ALA A 150 2.29 4.26 -11.40
C ALA A 150 3.23 4.03 -10.20
N LEU A 151 3.47 5.07 -9.41
CA LEU A 151 4.37 5.00 -8.26
C LEU A 151 3.85 4.02 -7.19
N LEU A 152 2.54 3.95 -6.99
CA LEU A 152 1.91 2.99 -6.08
C LEU A 152 2.19 1.55 -6.50
N LEU A 153 2.11 1.25 -7.81
CA LEU A 153 2.40 -0.08 -8.33
C LEU A 153 3.88 -0.44 -8.09
N ILE A 154 4.79 0.46 -8.42
CA ILE A 154 6.24 0.27 -8.23
C ILE A 154 6.58 0.08 -6.74
N ALA A 155 6.03 0.93 -5.87
CA ALA A 155 6.23 0.86 -4.44
C ALA A 155 5.66 -0.44 -3.85
N GLY A 156 4.45 -0.83 -4.28
CA GLY A 156 3.78 -2.04 -3.81
C GLY A 156 4.54 -3.32 -4.13
N ILE A 157 5.04 -3.45 -5.37
CA ILE A 157 5.85 -4.60 -5.77
C ILE A 157 7.23 -4.57 -5.10
N SER A 158 7.83 -3.40 -4.92
CA SER A 158 9.07 -3.27 -4.15
C SER A 158 8.87 -3.69 -2.68
N ALA A 159 7.73 -3.35 -2.07
CA ALA A 159 7.37 -3.81 -0.74
C ALA A 159 7.12 -5.33 -0.68
N ALA A 160 6.55 -5.94 -1.73
CA ALA A 160 6.44 -7.40 -1.83
C ALA A 160 7.82 -8.08 -1.86
N ARG A 161 8.79 -7.49 -2.56
CA ARG A 161 10.18 -7.98 -2.57
C ARG A 161 10.86 -7.89 -1.21
N LEU A 162 10.68 -6.78 -0.49
CA LEU A 162 11.22 -6.62 0.85
C LEU A 162 10.64 -7.66 1.81
N ARG A 163 9.32 -7.89 1.77
CA ARG A 163 8.63 -8.94 2.54
C ARG A 163 9.20 -10.33 2.25
N ALA A 164 9.47 -10.64 0.98
CA ALA A 164 10.01 -11.94 0.57
C ALA A 164 11.46 -12.20 1.01
N GLN A 165 12.23 -11.16 1.33
CA GLN A 165 13.61 -11.29 1.83
C GLN A 165 13.70 -11.35 3.36
N GLU A 166 12.56 -11.45 4.06
CA GLU A 166 12.45 -11.27 5.52
C GLU A 166 12.95 -9.90 6.03
N ARG A 167 13.43 -9.02 5.14
CA ARG A 167 13.78 -7.62 5.38
C ARG A 167 12.52 -6.76 5.52
N HIS A 168 11.71 -7.11 6.50
CA HIS A 168 10.75 -6.18 7.07
C HIS A 168 11.58 -5.08 7.73
N VAL A 169 11.39 -3.81 7.37
CA VAL A 169 12.07 -2.66 8.00
C VAL A 169 11.60 -2.44 9.46
N ASN A 170 11.28 -3.52 10.15
CA ASN A 170 11.16 -3.57 11.59
C ASN A 170 12.42 -4.25 12.15
N THR A 171 13.59 -3.72 11.81
CA THR A 171 14.93 -4.24 12.14
C THR A 171 15.31 -4.14 13.63
N LEU A 172 14.34 -4.29 14.53
CA LEU A 172 14.54 -4.66 15.95
C LEU A 172 14.39 -6.19 16.14
N LEU A 173 14.43 -6.96 15.04
CA LEU A 173 14.07 -8.38 14.96
C LEU A 173 15.23 -9.37 15.13
N ASP A 174 16.47 -8.90 15.29
CA ASP A 174 17.57 -9.75 15.74
C ASP A 174 17.76 -9.58 17.25
N SER A 175 16.99 -10.35 18.02
CA SER A 175 17.26 -10.66 19.44
C SER A 175 16.62 -12.00 19.79
#